data_AF-A0A168PP37-F1
#
_entry.id   AF-A0A168PP37-F1
#
_cell.length_a   1.000
_cell.length_b   1.000
_cell.length_c   1.000
_cell.angle_alpha   90.00
_cell.angle_beta   90.00
_cell.angle_gamma   90.00
#
_symmetry.space_group_name_H-M   'P 1'
#
loop_
_entity.id
_entity.type
_entity.pdbx_description
1 polymer ?
#
loop_
_entity_poly.entity_id
_entity_poly.type
_entity_poly.pdbx_seq_one_letter_code
_entity_poly.pdbx_strand_id
1 'polypeptide(L)'
;MKIERLSPDKIRIFLTFDDLSERGIQKEDMWQEIPKVHDLFTDMMDQAYNEVGFDATGPLAVEVFALPAQGMVVIVTRGKYDQHQYASMGEDEIPEEVYEMEVTLEQSDSIVYAFNDFEVLIEAAHVLRGNITEAGKLYNYKDKWVLYLDPEDLDELKHPSLIAVLAEFGESISTTEAVLEEYGKVIIPFDAVQVICHHFTRQK
;
A
#
# COMPACT_ATOMS: atom_id res chain seq x y z
N MET A 1 12.17 -7.11 8.73
CA MET A 1 11.66 -5.72 8.77
C MET A 1 12.75 -4.77 8.28
N LYS A 2 12.38 -3.71 7.53
CA LYS A 2 13.32 -2.68 7.05
C LYS A 2 12.78 -1.28 7.37
N ILE A 3 13.60 -0.42 7.96
CA ILE A 3 13.25 0.97 8.28
C ILE A 3 14.02 1.92 7.36
N GLU A 4 13.32 2.87 6.76
CA GLU A 4 13.88 3.93 5.93
C GLU A 4 13.41 5.30 6.44
N ARG A 5 14.37 6.22 6.64
CA ARG A 5 14.03 7.60 7.03
C ARG A 5 13.66 8.40 5.79
N LEU A 6 12.41 8.86 5.71
CA LEU A 6 11.93 9.74 4.62
C LEU A 6 12.23 11.22 4.92
N SER A 7 12.15 11.62 6.19
CA SER A 7 12.38 12.98 6.67
C SER A 7 12.74 12.97 8.16
N PRO A 8 13.14 14.11 8.76
CA PRO A 8 13.39 14.18 10.19
C PRO A 8 12.21 13.69 11.04
N ASP A 9 10.99 14.01 10.60
CA ASP A 9 9.72 13.72 11.25
C ASP A 9 8.91 12.62 10.55
N LYS A 10 9.47 11.92 9.55
CA LYS A 10 8.73 10.90 8.79
C LYS A 10 9.61 9.69 8.50
N ILE A 11 9.13 8.50 8.86
CA ILE A 11 9.78 7.23 8.57
C ILE A 11 8.86 6.32 7.76
N ARG A 12 9.47 5.43 7.00
CA ARG A 12 8.82 4.35 6.26
C ARG A 12 9.35 3.03 6.78
N ILE A 13 8.46 2.12 7.09
CA ILE A 13 8.76 0.77 7.55
C ILE A 13 8.18 -0.20 6.53
N PHE A 14 8.98 -1.15 6.10
CA PHE A 14 8.57 -2.25 5.24
C PHE A 14 8.55 -3.55 6.06
N LEU A 15 7.38 -4.17 6.12
CA LEU A 15 7.13 -5.45 6.77
C LEU A 15 6.84 -6.51 5.73
N THR A 16 7.57 -7.62 5.74
CA THR A 16 7.26 -8.78 4.91
C THR A 16 6.13 -9.61 5.53
N PHE A 17 5.54 -10.53 4.76
CA PHE A 17 4.60 -11.52 5.32
C PHE A 17 5.23 -12.45 6.36
N ASP A 18 6.52 -12.77 6.21
CA ASP A 18 7.27 -13.50 7.23
C ASP A 18 7.39 -12.70 8.53
N ASP A 19 7.71 -11.40 8.47
CA ASP A 19 7.83 -10.53 9.67
C ASP A 19 6.52 -10.44 10.47
N LEU A 20 5.38 -10.53 9.77
CA LEU A 20 4.04 -10.52 10.37
C LEU A 20 3.69 -11.87 10.98
N SER A 21 4.02 -12.95 10.26
CA SER A 21 3.80 -14.32 10.71
C SER A 21 4.64 -14.68 11.94
N GLU A 22 5.89 -14.22 12.01
CA GLU A 22 6.78 -14.40 13.18
C GLU A 22 6.22 -13.73 14.45
N ARG A 23 5.49 -12.64 14.28
CA ARG A 23 4.84 -11.90 15.38
C ARG A 23 3.41 -12.38 15.66
N GLY A 24 2.92 -13.37 14.92
CA GLY A 24 1.56 -13.90 15.07
C GLY A 24 0.47 -12.90 14.71
N ILE A 25 0.79 -11.92 13.86
CA ILE A 25 -0.14 -10.89 13.40
C ILE A 25 -0.57 -11.29 11.99
N GLN A 26 -1.84 -11.67 11.84
CA GLN A 26 -2.42 -11.86 10.51
C GLN A 26 -2.75 -10.50 9.90
N LYS A 27 -2.88 -10.47 8.56
CA LYS A 27 -3.32 -9.26 7.87
C LYS A 27 -4.61 -8.74 8.51
N GLU A 28 -5.55 -9.61 8.89
CA GLU A 28 -6.85 -9.26 9.48
C GLU A 28 -6.76 -8.74 10.94
N ASP A 29 -5.71 -9.09 11.69
CA ASP A 29 -5.53 -8.69 13.09
C ASP A 29 -5.13 -7.22 13.22
N MET A 30 -4.51 -6.66 12.18
CA MET A 30 -4.15 -5.23 12.08
C MET A 30 -5.38 -4.30 12.15
N TRP A 31 -6.57 -4.83 11.85
CA TRP A 31 -7.83 -4.07 11.72
C TRP A 31 -8.79 -4.31 12.89
N GLN A 32 -8.58 -5.37 13.68
CA GLN A 32 -9.51 -5.77 14.74
C GLN A 32 -8.93 -5.64 16.16
N GLU A 33 -7.62 -5.78 16.32
CA GLU A 33 -6.99 -5.81 17.65
C GLU A 33 -6.06 -4.64 17.87
N ILE A 34 -6.65 -3.48 18.19
CA ILE A 34 -5.95 -2.26 18.64
C ILE A 34 -4.82 -2.56 19.65
N PRO A 35 -4.97 -3.49 20.63
CA PRO A 35 -3.88 -3.79 21.57
C PRO A 35 -2.65 -4.48 20.94
N LYS A 36 -2.84 -5.46 20.04
CA LYS A 36 -1.70 -6.16 19.39
C LYS A 36 -0.96 -5.25 18.42
N VAL A 37 -1.71 -4.38 17.76
CA VAL A 37 -1.17 -3.37 16.84
C VAL A 37 -0.33 -2.34 17.61
N HIS A 38 -0.75 -1.96 18.81
CA HIS A 38 0.01 -1.07 19.69
C HIS A 38 1.37 -1.65 20.08
N ASP A 39 1.43 -2.93 20.46
CA ASP A 39 2.70 -3.61 20.79
C ASP A 39 3.65 -3.63 19.58
N LEU A 40 3.12 -3.94 18.38
CA LEU A 40 3.90 -3.92 17.15
C LEU A 40 4.49 -2.54 16.87
N PHE A 41 3.71 -1.47 17.02
CA PHE A 41 4.18 -0.11 16.80
C PHE A 41 5.19 0.34 17.85
N THR A 42 5.04 -0.10 19.09
CA THR A 42 5.99 0.18 20.17
C THR A 42 7.36 -0.41 19.84
N ASP A 43 7.40 -1.69 19.44
CA ASP A 43 8.61 -2.35 18.97
C ASP A 43 9.23 -1.63 17.76
N MET A 44 8.39 -1.13 16.83
CA MET A 44 8.84 -0.37 15.67
C MET A 44 9.48 0.97 16.06
N MET A 45 8.88 1.70 17.02
CA MET A 45 9.41 2.99 17.47
C MET A 45 10.74 2.81 18.20
N ASP A 46 10.86 1.78 19.03
CA ASP A 46 12.13 1.43 19.69
C ASP A 46 13.21 1.09 18.67
N GLN A 47 12.88 0.28 17.65
CA GLN A 47 13.83 -0.07 16.61
C GLN A 47 14.20 1.15 15.74
N ALA A 48 13.26 2.03 15.43
CA ALA A 48 13.52 3.26 14.68
C ALA A 48 14.38 4.25 15.47
N TYR A 49 14.20 4.35 16.79
CA TYR A 49 15.05 5.14 17.66
C TYR A 49 16.49 4.61 17.64
N ASN A 50 16.66 3.30 17.76
CA ASN A 50 17.98 2.66 17.77
C ASN A 50 18.70 2.67 16.42
N GLU A 51 18.00 2.44 15.30
CA GLU A 51 18.60 2.33 13.96
C GLU A 51 18.80 3.68 13.27
N VAL A 52 17.81 4.58 13.36
CA VAL A 52 17.78 5.82 12.58
C VAL A 52 17.68 7.09 13.43
N GLY A 53 17.69 6.96 14.75
CA GLY A 53 17.58 8.08 15.69
C GLY A 53 16.26 8.82 15.53
N PHE A 54 15.18 8.11 15.19
CA PHE A 54 13.85 8.70 15.12
C PHE A 54 13.26 8.79 16.53
N ASP A 55 13.09 10.01 17.01
CA ASP A 55 12.48 10.28 18.32
C ASP A 55 10.96 10.39 18.15
N ALA A 56 10.26 9.36 18.66
CA ALA A 56 8.82 9.21 18.56
C ALA A 56 8.04 10.07 19.57
N THR A 57 8.70 10.94 20.35
CA THR A 57 8.04 11.80 21.35
C THR A 57 7.02 12.74 20.68
N GLY A 58 5.72 12.48 20.88
CA GLY A 58 4.64 13.31 20.36
C GLY A 58 3.44 12.56 19.77
N PRO A 59 2.44 13.29 19.24
CA PRO A 59 1.36 12.69 18.47
C PRO A 59 1.94 12.09 17.18
N LEU A 60 1.60 10.83 16.90
CA LEU A 60 2.10 10.08 15.74
C LEU A 60 0.93 9.76 14.81
N ALA A 61 1.02 10.22 13.57
CA ALA A 61 0.11 9.81 12.50
C ALA A 61 0.69 8.58 11.81
N VAL A 62 -0.09 7.50 11.75
CA VAL A 62 0.34 6.22 11.15
C VAL A 62 -0.54 5.87 9.98
N GLU A 63 0.09 5.73 8.82
CA GLU A 63 -0.56 5.31 7.56
C GLU A 63 -0.08 3.90 7.22
N VAL A 64 -1.00 2.96 7.01
CA VAL A 64 -0.64 1.57 6.64
C VAL A 64 -1.17 1.25 5.25
N PHE A 65 -0.29 0.76 4.38
CA PHE A 65 -0.60 0.33 3.03
C PHE A 65 -0.29 -1.16 2.89
N ALA A 66 -1.31 -1.96 2.62
CA ALA A 66 -1.13 -3.37 2.26
C ALA A 66 -0.69 -3.46 0.78
N LEU A 67 0.40 -4.19 0.51
CA LEU A 67 0.86 -4.45 -0.85
C LEU A 67 0.61 -5.92 -1.19
N PRO A 68 -0.26 -6.23 -2.17
CA PRO A 68 -0.55 -7.61 -2.56
C PRO A 68 0.75 -8.31 -2.96
N ALA A 69 1.12 -9.39 -2.25
CA ALA A 69 2.33 -10.21 -2.42
C ALA A 69 3.69 -9.67 -1.91
N GLN A 70 3.80 -8.42 -1.43
CA GLN A 70 5.07 -7.89 -0.89
C GLN A 70 5.05 -7.72 0.63
N GLY A 71 3.87 -7.56 1.24
CA GLY A 71 3.70 -7.38 2.67
C GLY A 71 2.97 -6.07 2.96
N MET A 72 3.47 -5.30 3.94
CA MET A 72 2.86 -4.03 4.33
C MET A 72 3.91 -2.91 4.41
N VAL A 73 3.51 -1.71 3.97
CA VAL A 73 4.27 -0.49 4.16
C VAL A 73 3.57 0.34 5.23
N VAL A 74 4.27 0.61 6.32
CA VAL A 74 3.82 1.52 7.38
C VAL A 74 4.58 2.82 7.24
N ILE A 75 3.86 3.92 7.18
CA ILE A 75 4.42 5.27 7.16
C ILE A 75 4.05 5.94 8.48
N VAL A 76 5.05 6.36 9.24
CA VAL A 76 4.84 7.06 10.51
C VAL A 76 5.31 8.49 10.35
N THR A 77 4.42 9.43 10.65
CA THR A 77 4.68 10.86 10.63
C THR A 77 4.51 11.41 12.04
N ARG A 78 5.55 12.05 12.56
CA ARG A 78 5.49 12.77 13.82
C ARG A 78 4.75 14.09 13.63
N GLY A 79 3.61 14.21 14.31
CA GLY A 79 2.89 15.46 14.49
C GLY A 79 3.59 16.37 15.48
N LYS A 80 3.25 17.65 15.44
CA LYS A 80 3.62 18.59 16.51
C LYS A 80 2.49 18.56 17.53
N TYR A 81 2.82 18.53 18.82
CA TYR A 81 1.82 18.76 19.87
C TYR A 81 1.06 20.05 19.56
N ASP A 82 -0.27 19.96 19.46
CA ASP A 82 -1.08 21.16 19.61
C ASP A 82 -1.03 21.54 21.09
N GLN A 83 -0.20 22.53 21.40
CA GLN A 83 0.06 23.00 22.77
C GLN A 83 -1.22 23.46 23.48
N HIS A 84 -2.35 23.61 22.76
CA HIS A 84 -3.63 24.00 23.31
C HIS A 84 -4.45 22.86 23.95
N GLN A 85 -4.24 21.59 23.60
CA GLN A 85 -5.05 20.48 24.15
C GLN A 85 -4.53 19.98 25.51
N TYR A 86 -3.22 20.10 25.76
CA TYR A 86 -2.59 19.65 27.00
C TYR A 86 -2.20 20.78 27.97
N ALA A 87 -2.41 22.06 27.61
CA ALA A 87 -2.16 23.20 28.49
C ALA A 87 -3.01 23.23 29.78
N SER A 88 -4.01 22.35 29.91
CA SER A 88 -4.83 22.19 31.10
C SER A 88 -4.41 21.03 32.01
N MET A 89 -3.45 20.19 31.59
CA MET A 89 -2.85 19.15 32.42
C MET A 89 -1.45 19.62 32.84
N GLY A 90 -1.10 19.48 34.11
CA GLY A 90 0.24 19.83 34.59
C GLY A 90 1.30 18.97 33.88
N GLU A 91 2.50 19.53 33.64
CA GLU A 91 3.63 18.80 33.03
C GLU A 91 3.93 17.46 33.73
N ASP A 92 3.57 17.31 35.01
CA ASP A 92 3.77 16.10 35.82
C ASP A 92 2.72 14.98 35.60
N GLU A 93 1.60 15.25 34.91
CA GLU A 93 0.50 14.27 34.71
C GLU A 93 0.48 13.64 33.31
N ILE A 94 1.29 14.13 32.38
CA ILE A 94 1.45 13.53 31.06
C ILE A 94 2.44 12.38 31.21
N PRO A 95 2.04 11.10 31.06
CA PRO A 95 3.02 10.02 31.09
C PRO A 95 3.98 10.21 29.90
N GLU A 96 5.29 10.26 30.16
CA GLU A 96 6.33 10.43 29.13
C GLU A 96 6.27 9.37 28.00
N GLU A 97 5.49 8.30 28.19
CA GLU A 97 5.40 7.14 27.30
C GLU A 97 4.04 6.99 26.58
N VAL A 98 3.08 7.91 26.74
CA VAL A 98 1.78 7.80 26.03
C VAL A 98 1.85 8.52 24.69
N TYR A 99 2.07 7.73 23.65
CA TYR A 99 1.96 8.19 22.26
C TYR A 99 0.48 8.34 21.89
N GLU A 100 0.08 9.55 21.49
CA GLU A 100 -1.25 9.75 20.90
C GLU A 100 -1.17 9.35 19.42
N MET A 101 -1.60 8.13 19.12
CA MET A 101 -1.52 7.54 17.78
C MET A 101 -2.84 7.67 17.04
N GLU A 102 -2.84 8.43 15.94
CA GLU A 102 -3.92 8.42 14.96
C GLU A 102 -3.53 7.48 13.82
N VAL A 103 -4.20 6.33 13.75
CA VAL A 103 -3.98 5.35 12.68
C VAL A 103 -5.02 5.58 11.59
N THR A 104 -4.57 6.03 10.43
CA THR A 104 -5.38 6.11 9.21
C THR A 104 -5.00 4.95 8.31
N LEU A 105 -5.90 3.99 8.17
CA LEU A 105 -5.70 2.82 7.32
C LEU A 105 -6.26 3.12 5.93
N GLU A 106 -5.39 3.35 4.95
CA GLU A 106 -5.78 3.44 3.53
C GLU A 106 -5.59 2.06 2.89
N GLN A 107 -6.64 1.26 2.91
CA GLN A 107 -6.69 -0.01 2.22
C GLN A 107 -6.91 0.26 0.72
N SER A 108 -5.83 0.41 -0.04
CA SER A 108 -5.90 0.26 -1.49
C SER A 108 -5.65 -1.20 -1.82
N ASP A 109 -6.68 -2.05 -1.70
CA ASP A 109 -6.65 -3.42 -2.23
C ASP A 109 -6.60 -3.44 -3.78
N SER A 110 -6.61 -2.25 -4.40
CA SER A 110 -6.33 -1.98 -5.80
C SER A 110 -5.06 -2.69 -6.27
N ILE A 111 -5.21 -3.49 -7.32
CA ILE A 111 -4.09 -4.18 -7.96
C ILE A 111 -3.60 -3.28 -9.10
N VAL A 112 -2.40 -2.73 -8.93
CA VAL A 112 -1.83 -1.76 -9.89
C VAL A 112 -0.49 -2.23 -10.41
N TYR A 113 -0.39 -2.41 -11.73
CA TYR A 113 0.80 -2.90 -12.41
C TYR A 113 1.22 -1.98 -13.57
N ALA A 114 2.52 -1.72 -13.64
CA ALA A 114 3.14 -0.93 -14.69
C ALA A 114 3.92 -1.81 -15.68
N PHE A 115 3.76 -1.50 -16.97
CA PHE A 115 4.40 -2.18 -18.08
C PHE A 115 5.21 -1.15 -18.89
N ASN A 116 6.46 -1.51 -19.22
CA ASN A 116 7.34 -0.64 -19.99
C ASN A 116 7.02 -0.69 -21.50
N ASP A 117 6.42 -1.78 -21.98
CA ASP A 117 6.07 -1.98 -23.39
C ASP A 117 4.58 -2.38 -23.49
N PHE A 118 3.90 -1.83 -24.51
CA PHE A 118 2.51 -2.14 -24.78
C PHE A 118 2.32 -3.58 -25.26
N GLU A 119 3.29 -4.15 -25.97
CA GLU A 119 3.23 -5.55 -26.44
C GLU A 119 3.19 -6.52 -25.26
N VAL A 120 3.97 -6.25 -24.20
CA VAL A 120 3.96 -7.06 -22.97
C VAL A 120 2.61 -6.97 -22.26
N LEU A 121 1.97 -5.80 -22.25
CA LEU A 121 0.62 -5.63 -21.73
C LEU A 121 -0.41 -6.44 -22.54
N ILE A 122 -0.28 -6.48 -23.88
CA ILE A 122 -1.16 -7.28 -24.74
C ILE A 122 -1.04 -8.76 -24.38
N GLU A 123 0.17 -9.27 -24.18
CA GLU A 123 0.40 -10.65 -23.76
C GLU A 123 -0.24 -10.95 -22.40
N ALA A 124 -0.01 -10.08 -21.41
CA ALA A 124 -0.61 -10.20 -20.08
C ALA A 124 -2.15 -10.22 -20.15
N ALA A 125 -2.76 -9.31 -20.92
CA ALA A 125 -4.22 -9.24 -21.08
C ALA A 125 -4.80 -10.55 -21.63
N HIS A 126 -4.12 -11.19 -22.59
CA HIS A 126 -4.57 -12.46 -23.15
C HIS A 126 -4.48 -13.64 -22.17
N VAL A 127 -3.48 -13.64 -21.27
CA VAL A 127 -3.38 -14.64 -20.21
C VAL A 127 -4.48 -14.41 -19.15
N LEU A 128 -4.76 -13.13 -18.84
CA LEU A 128 -5.76 -12.73 -17.85
C LEU A 128 -7.20 -12.93 -18.32
N ARG A 129 -7.45 -12.99 -19.64
CA ARG A 129 -8.79 -13.16 -20.23
C ARG A 129 -9.58 -14.34 -19.65
N GLY A 130 -8.91 -15.41 -19.23
CA GLY A 130 -9.57 -16.58 -18.62
C GLY A 130 -10.01 -16.37 -17.17
N ASN A 131 -9.44 -15.37 -16.49
CA ASN A 131 -9.51 -15.23 -15.04
C ASN A 131 -10.22 -13.94 -14.58
N ILE A 132 -10.39 -12.95 -15.47
CA ILE A 132 -11.05 -11.67 -15.20
C ILE A 132 -12.20 -11.44 -16.18
N THR A 133 -13.34 -10.99 -15.67
CA THR A 133 -14.47 -10.48 -16.46
C THR A 133 -14.80 -9.07 -16.02
N GLU A 134 -14.88 -8.16 -16.98
CA GLU A 134 -15.43 -6.80 -16.79
C GLU A 134 -14.70 -5.93 -15.76
N ALA A 135 -13.38 -6.08 -15.67
CA ALA A 135 -12.56 -5.26 -14.77
C ALA A 135 -11.37 -4.63 -15.49
N GLY A 136 -10.97 -3.47 -14.98
CA GLY A 136 -9.69 -2.85 -15.26
C GLY A 136 -9.75 -1.57 -16.09
N LYS A 137 -8.85 -0.65 -15.72
CA LYS A 137 -8.64 0.63 -16.37
C LYS A 137 -7.19 0.72 -16.83
N LEU A 138 -6.96 1.25 -18.02
CA LEU A 138 -5.62 1.45 -18.57
C LEU A 138 -5.28 2.94 -18.59
N TYR A 139 -4.16 3.27 -17.97
CA TYR A 139 -3.59 4.60 -17.96
C TYR A 139 -2.22 4.61 -18.63
N ASN A 140 -1.81 5.77 -19.11
CA ASN A 140 -0.42 6.07 -19.41
C ASN A 140 0.09 7.07 -18.38
N TYR A 141 1.14 6.70 -17.63
CA TYR A 141 1.69 7.51 -16.55
C TYR A 141 3.19 7.33 -16.48
N LYS A 142 3.95 8.45 -16.49
CA LYS A 142 5.43 8.46 -16.50
C LYS A 142 6.04 7.55 -17.59
N ASP A 143 5.52 7.65 -18.82
CA ASP A 143 5.92 6.85 -19.98
C ASP A 143 5.76 5.33 -19.81
N LYS A 144 4.97 4.89 -18.82
CA LYS A 144 4.59 3.48 -18.62
C LYS A 144 3.10 3.27 -18.83
N TRP A 145 2.73 2.06 -19.24
CA TRP A 145 1.35 1.61 -19.30
C TRP A 145 0.95 1.07 -17.93
N VAL A 146 -0.05 1.66 -17.31
CA VAL A 146 -0.49 1.29 -15.96
C VAL A 146 -1.86 0.65 -16.04
N LEU A 147 -1.93 -0.64 -15.73
CA LEU A 147 -3.19 -1.35 -15.54
C LEU A 147 -3.60 -1.22 -14.08
N TYR A 148 -4.76 -0.62 -13.86
CA TYR A 148 -5.41 -0.51 -12.56
C TYR A 148 -6.58 -1.49 -12.53
N LEU A 149 -6.67 -2.32 -11.50
CA LEU A 149 -7.78 -3.22 -11.27
C LEU A 149 -8.35 -2.93 -9.88
N ASP A 150 -9.65 -2.64 -9.85
CA ASP A 150 -10.37 -2.47 -8.60
C ASP A 150 -10.71 -3.86 -8.01
N PRO A 151 -10.35 -4.15 -6.75
CA PRO A 151 -10.73 -5.39 -6.07
C PRO A 151 -12.25 -5.57 -5.98
N GLU A 152 -13.05 -4.48 -5.95
CA GLU A 152 -14.52 -4.59 -5.92
C GLU A 152 -15.08 -5.23 -7.19
N ASP A 153 -14.38 -5.06 -8.32
CA ASP A 153 -14.73 -5.66 -9.61
C ASP A 153 -14.18 -7.10 -9.77
N LEU A 154 -13.47 -7.61 -8.78
CA LEU A 154 -12.76 -8.88 -8.83
C LEU A 154 -13.28 -9.91 -7.83
N ASP A 155 -13.18 -11.17 -8.22
CA ASP A 155 -13.42 -12.30 -7.31
C ASP A 155 -12.19 -12.48 -6.41
N GLU A 156 -12.35 -12.25 -5.11
CA GLU A 156 -11.28 -12.37 -4.10
C GLU A 156 -10.52 -13.71 -4.18
N LEU A 157 -11.22 -14.80 -4.53
CA LEU A 157 -10.61 -16.13 -4.65
C LEU A 157 -9.58 -16.21 -5.79
N LYS A 158 -9.69 -15.31 -6.78
CA LYS A 158 -8.81 -15.26 -7.94
C LYS A 158 -7.66 -14.29 -7.78
N HIS A 159 -7.69 -13.39 -6.78
CA HIS A 159 -6.65 -12.37 -6.56
C HIS A 159 -5.22 -12.94 -6.61
N PRO A 160 -4.88 -14.03 -5.88
CA PRO A 160 -3.51 -14.54 -5.89
C PRO A 160 -3.05 -14.99 -7.27
N SER A 161 -3.93 -15.61 -8.06
CA SER A 161 -3.62 -16.05 -9.42
C SER A 161 -3.46 -14.87 -10.39
N LEU A 162 -4.26 -13.82 -10.22
CA LEU A 162 -4.15 -12.60 -11.03
C LEU A 162 -2.84 -11.87 -10.77
N ILE A 163 -2.49 -11.69 -9.50
CA ILE A 163 -1.25 -11.06 -9.06
C ILE A 163 -0.04 -11.87 -9.56
N ALA A 164 -0.08 -13.19 -9.43
CA ALA A 164 0.99 -14.06 -9.91
C ALA A 164 1.23 -13.88 -11.42
N VAL A 165 0.16 -13.88 -12.22
CA VAL A 165 0.27 -13.63 -13.66
C VAL A 165 0.82 -12.23 -13.92
N LEU A 166 0.25 -11.18 -13.33
CA LEU A 166 0.69 -9.80 -13.56
C LEU A 166 2.16 -9.57 -13.18
N ALA A 167 2.64 -10.22 -12.11
CA ALA A 167 4.03 -10.16 -11.67
C ALA A 167 5.03 -10.79 -12.67
N GLU A 168 4.60 -11.66 -13.57
CA GLU A 168 5.46 -12.19 -14.65
C GLU A 168 5.67 -11.17 -15.78
N PHE A 169 4.71 -10.28 -16.01
CA PHE A 169 4.70 -9.37 -17.16
C PHE A 169 5.00 -7.91 -16.78
N GLY A 170 4.80 -7.51 -15.53
CA GLY A 170 4.91 -6.13 -15.10
C GLY A 170 5.40 -5.96 -13.67
N GLU A 171 5.61 -4.70 -13.29
CA GLU A 171 6.04 -4.31 -11.95
C GLU A 171 4.84 -3.80 -11.15
N SER A 172 4.64 -4.29 -9.93
CA SER A 172 3.65 -3.72 -9.03
C SER A 172 4.07 -2.30 -8.63
N ILE A 173 3.12 -1.37 -8.62
CA ILE A 173 3.35 0.01 -8.21
C ILE A 173 2.38 0.43 -7.11
N SER A 174 2.86 1.23 -6.16
CA SER A 174 2.03 1.88 -5.15
C SER A 174 1.56 3.23 -5.68
N THR A 175 0.42 3.24 -6.37
CA THR A 175 -0.21 4.49 -6.84
C THR A 175 -1.72 4.33 -6.72
N THR A 176 -2.39 5.40 -6.27
CA THR A 176 -3.84 5.41 -6.13
C THR A 176 -4.52 5.75 -7.45
N GLU A 177 -5.79 5.36 -7.58
CA GLU A 177 -6.58 5.74 -8.74
C GLU A 177 -6.64 7.26 -8.94
N ALA A 178 -6.88 8.02 -7.87
CA ALA A 178 -6.95 9.48 -7.93
C ALA A 178 -5.68 10.11 -8.55
N VAL A 179 -4.49 9.59 -8.23
CA VAL A 179 -3.24 10.07 -8.84
C VAL A 179 -3.18 9.75 -10.33
N LEU A 180 -3.67 8.58 -10.76
CA LEU A 180 -3.73 8.20 -12.17
C LEU A 180 -4.77 9.01 -12.95
N GLU A 181 -5.90 9.36 -12.32
CA GLU A 181 -6.93 10.20 -12.93
C GLU A 181 -6.49 11.67 -13.06
N GLU A 182 -5.77 12.20 -12.07
CA GLU A 182 -5.32 13.60 -12.09
C GLU A 182 -4.05 13.81 -12.93
N TYR A 183 -3.05 12.94 -12.78
CA TYR A 183 -1.71 13.13 -13.36
C TYR A 183 -1.38 12.12 -14.46
N GLY A 184 -2.17 11.08 -14.63
CA GLY A 184 -2.07 10.13 -15.73
C GLY A 184 -2.95 10.53 -16.91
N LYS A 185 -2.82 9.76 -17.99
CA LYS A 185 -3.72 9.84 -19.13
C LYS A 185 -4.55 8.56 -19.20
N VAL A 186 -5.87 8.68 -19.06
CA VAL A 186 -6.79 7.56 -19.30
C VAL A 186 -6.72 7.15 -20.77
N ILE A 187 -6.45 5.87 -21.02
CA ILE A 187 -6.41 5.29 -22.36
C ILE A 187 -7.61 4.39 -22.60
N ILE A 188 -7.92 3.53 -21.64
CA ILE A 188 -9.12 2.69 -21.64
C ILE A 188 -9.80 2.83 -20.28
N PRO A 189 -11.00 3.44 -20.21
CA PRO A 189 -11.63 3.79 -18.94
C PRO A 189 -12.34 2.60 -18.25
N PHE A 190 -12.70 1.56 -19.00
CA PHE A 190 -13.42 0.38 -18.49
C PHE A 190 -13.03 -0.85 -19.31
N ASP A 191 -13.11 -2.03 -18.70
CA ASP A 191 -12.89 -3.33 -19.35
C ASP A 191 -11.56 -3.44 -20.11
N ALA A 192 -10.50 -2.81 -19.59
CA ALA A 192 -9.22 -2.69 -20.29
C ALA A 192 -8.70 -4.03 -20.83
N VAL A 193 -8.79 -5.10 -20.03
CA VAL A 193 -8.36 -6.45 -20.44
C VAL A 193 -9.14 -6.95 -21.65
N GLN A 194 -10.47 -6.81 -21.65
CA GLN A 194 -11.33 -7.24 -22.76
C GLN A 194 -11.12 -6.38 -24.01
N VAL A 195 -11.04 -5.06 -23.85
CA VAL A 195 -10.83 -4.12 -24.95
C VAL A 195 -9.50 -4.42 -25.65
N ILE A 196 -8.42 -4.66 -24.88
CA ILE A 196 -7.12 -5.05 -25.43
C ILE A 196 -7.23 -6.38 -26.19
N CYS A 197 -7.85 -7.40 -25.60
CA CYS A 197 -8.02 -8.70 -26.26
C CYS A 197 -8.91 -8.65 -27.51
N HIS A 198 -9.83 -7.68 -27.59
CA HIS A 198 -10.71 -7.50 -28.74
C HIS A 198 -9.99 -6.82 -29.91
N HIS A 199 -9.18 -5.81 -29.62
CA HIS A 199 -8.52 -4.99 -30.64
C HIS A 199 -7.13 -5.49 -31.05
N PHE A 200 -6.45 -6.22 -30.18
CA PHE A 200 -5.10 -6.72 -30.42
C PHE A 200 -5.10 -8.25 -30.35
N THR A 201 -4.42 -8.88 -31.29
CA THR A 201 -4.21 -10.33 -31.28
C THR A 201 -2.88 -10.64 -30.60
N ARG A 202 -2.86 -11.64 -29.73
CA ARG A 202 -1.62 -12.19 -29.18
C ARG A 202 -0.68 -12.63 -30.31
N GLN A 203 0.47 -11.96 -30.46
CA GLN A 203 1.53 -12.44 -31.32
C GLN A 203 2.16 -13.70 -30.68
N LYS A 204 2.42 -14.71 -31.50
CA LYS A 204 2.97 -16.00 -31.07
C LYS A 204 4.48 -15.98 -31.03
#